data_AF-I0GSP8-F1
#
_entry.id   AF-I0GSP8-F1
#
_cell.length_a   1.000
_cell.length_b   1.000
_cell.length_c   1.000
_cell.angle_alpha   90.00
_cell.angle_beta   90.00
_cell.angle_gamma   90.00
#
_symmetry.space_group_name_H-M   'P 1'
#
loop_
_entity.id
_entity.type
_entity.pdbx_description
1 polymer ?
#
loop_
_entity_poly.entity_id
_entity_poly.type
_entity_poly.pdbx_seq_one_letter_code
_entity_poly.pdbx_strand_id
1 'polypeptide(L)' 'MEALYAVLFVVPLIVDICIGYDSYMCYHSISKAMAWFFAGLGAQILVGLSIL' A
#
# COMPACT_ATOMS: atom_id res chain seq x y z
N MET A 1 -11.22 -18.58 0.46
CA MET A 1 -11.23 -17.43 1.40
C MET A 1 -9.81 -16.88 1.55
N GLU A 2 -8.87 -17.67 2.07
CA GLU A 2 -7.46 -17.25 2.27
C GLU A 2 -6.74 -16.70 1.02
N ALA A 3 -6.85 -17.40 -0.12
CA ALA A 3 -6.19 -16.96 -1.36
C ALA A 3 -6.74 -15.62 -1.88
N LEU A 4 -8.04 -15.36 -1.69
CA LEU A 4 -8.67 -14.10 -2.09
C LEU A 4 -8.19 -12.95 -1.19
N TYR A 5 -8.03 -13.21 0.12
CA TYR A 5 -7.49 -12.24 1.06
C TYR A 5 -6.05 -11.85 0.72
N ALA A 6 -5.21 -12.83 0.38
CA ALA A 6 -3.84 -12.57 -0.04
C ALA A 6 -3.77 -11.67 -1.29
N VAL A 7 -4.63 -11.92 -2.27
CA VAL A 7 -4.66 -11.13 -3.51
C VAL A 7 -5.21 -9.73 -3.29
N LEU A 8 -6.20 -9.56 -2.41
CA LEU A 8 -6.87 -8.27 -2.19
C LEU A 8 -6.15 -7.36 -1.18
N PHE A 9 -5.40 -7.93 -0.23
CA PHE A 9 -4.78 -7.15 0.85
C PHE A 9 -3.26 -7.26 0.88
N VAL A 10 -2.70 -8.47 0.73
CA VAL A 10 -1.24 -8.67 0.88
C VAL A 10 -0.48 -8.20 -0.37
N VAL A 11 -0.97 -8.52 -1.57
CA VAL A 11 -0.33 -8.09 -2.82
C VAL A 11 -0.31 -6.56 -2.96
N PRO A 12 -1.42 -5.83 -2.74
CA PRO A 12 -1.40 -4.37 -2.79
C PRO A 12 -0.47 -3.75 -1.73
N LEU A 13 -0.40 -4.33 -0.52
CA LEU A 13 0.49 -3.85 0.53
C LEU A 13 1.96 -3.91 0.10
N ILE A 14 2.37 -5.00 -0.56
CA ILE A 14 3.73 -5.14 -1.09
C ILE A 14 3.99 -4.08 -2.16
N VAL A 15 3.04 -3.82 -3.05
CA VAL A 15 3.15 -2.78 -4.09
C VAL A 15 3.33 -1.40 -3.45
N ASP A 16 2.54 -1.06 -2.44
CA ASP A 16 2.63 0.22 -1.74
C ASP A 16 3.97 0.42 -1.03
N ILE A 17 4.52 -0.65 -0.44
CA ILE A 17 5.87 -0.63 0.15
C ILE A 17 6.93 -0.38 -0.93
N CYS A 18 6.83 -1.05 -2.09
CA CYS A 18 7.76 -0.85 -3.19
C CYS A 18 7.72 0.58 -3.75
N ILE A 19 6.52 1.15 -3.94
CA ILE A 19 6.34 2.53 -4.42
C ILE A 19 6.89 3.53 -3.39
N GLY A 20 6.63 3.29 -2.10
CA GLY A 20 7.18 4.10 -1.02
C GLY A 20 8.71 4.09 -1.01
N TYR A 21 9.31 2.91 -1.18
CA TYR A 21 10.75 2.74 -1.25
C TYR A 21 11.38 3.42 -2.47
N ASP A 22 10.76 3.27 -3.65
CA ASP A 22 11.23 3.93 -4.88
C ASP A 22 11.18 5.47 -4.73
N SER A 23 10.09 5.98 -4.16
CA SER A 23 9.96 7.40 -3.82
C SER A 23 11.00 7.86 -2.80
N TYR A 24 11.34 7.02 -1.82
CA TYR A 24 12.43 7.32 -0.90
C TYR A 24 13.76 7.45 -1.62
N MET A 25 14.09 6.51 -2.52
CA MET A 25 15.36 6.53 -3.27
C MET A 25 15.44 7.72 -4.22
N CYS A 26 14.36 8.04 -4.92
CA CYS A 26 14.32 9.16 -5.87
C CYS A 26 14.43 10.53 -5.19
N TYR A 27 13.74 10.73 -4.06
CA TYR A 27 13.63 12.05 -3.44
C TYR A 27 14.41 12.20 -2.13
N HIS A 28 15.04 11.14 -1.63
CA HIS A 28 15.70 11.09 -0.31
C HIS A 28 14.81 11.64 0.82
N SER A 29 13.49 11.45 0.69
CA SER A 29 12.50 12.03 1.59
C SER A 29 11.66 10.93 2.21
N ILE A 30 11.88 10.71 3.50
CA ILE A 30 11.09 9.77 4.30
C ILE A 30 9.61 10.21 4.32
N SER A 31 9.34 11.51 4.41
CA SER A 31 7.98 12.03 4.41
C SER A 31 7.21 11.71 3.12
N LYS A 32 7.86 11.78 1.95
CA LYS A 32 7.23 11.39 0.69
C LYS A 32 6.96 9.88 0.62
N ALA A 33 7.91 9.07 1.08
CA ALA A 33 7.74 7.62 1.15
C ALA A 33 6.57 7.21 2.07
N MET A 34 6.48 7.84 3.23
CA MET A 34 5.37 7.61 4.17
C MET A 34 4.03 8.07 3.59
N ALA A 35 3.99 9.19 2.85
CA ALA A 35 2.76 9.65 2.20
C ALA A 35 2.19 8.63 1.21
N TRP A 36 3.05 8.01 0.38
CA TRP A 36 2.64 6.95 -0.53
C TRP A 36 2.16 5.70 0.20
N PHE A 37 2.86 5.29 1.25
CA PHE A 37 2.46 4.15 2.07
C PHE A 37 1.07 4.35 2.73
N PHE A 38 0.83 5.51 3.34
CA PHE A 38 -0.47 5.80 3.98
C PHE A 38 -1.60 6.00 2.96
N ALA A 39 -1.30 6.54 1.77
CA ALA A 39 -2.28 6.64 0.70
C ALA A 39 -2.73 5.24 0.22
N GLY A 40 -1.78 4.32 0.04
CA GLY A 40 -2.05 2.93 -0.32
C GLY A 40 -2.85 2.18 0.76
N LEU A 41 -2.43 2.29 2.01
CA LEU A 41 -3.16 1.72 3.15
C LEU A 41 -4.59 2.27 3.25
N GLY A 42 -4.77 3.59 3.08
CA GLY A 42 -6.08 4.23 3.08
C GLY A 42 -6.99 3.71 1.96
N ALA A 43 -6.45 3.55 0.75
CA ALA A 43 -7.17 2.98 -0.38
C ALA A 43 -7.58 1.52 -0.13
N GLN A 44 -6.68 0.71 0.44
CA GLN A 44 -6.99 -0.68 0.79
C GLN A 44 -8.04 -0.79 1.89
N ILE A 45 -8.05 0.11 2.87
CA ILE A 45 -9.11 0.14 3.88
C ILE A 45 -10.44 0.52 3.23
N LEU A 46 -10.48 1.56 2.38
CA LEU A 46 -11.70 1.99 1.69
C LEU A 46 -12.30 0.89 0.80
N VAL A 47 -11.45 0.19 0.04
CA VAL A 47 -11.89 -0.90 -0.84
C VAL A 47 -12.16 -2.17 -0.03
N GLY A 48 -11.36 -2.47 0.98
CA GLY A 48 -11.51 -3.64 1.84
C GLY A 48 -12.78 -3.59 2.69
N LEU A 49 -13.18 -2.42 3.20
CA LEU A 49 -14.41 -2.23 3.96
C LEU A 49 -15.67 -2.44 3.12
N SER A 50 -15.59 -2.27 1.79
CA SER A 50 -16.74 -2.46 0.89
C SER A 50 -16.91 -3.92 0.43
N ILE A 51 -15.92 -4.78 0.72
CA ILE A 51 -15.94 -6.21 0.39
C ILE A 51 -16.32 -7.07 1.62
N LEU A 52 -16.26 -6.50 2.84
CA LEU A 52 -16.64 -7.13 4.10
C LEU A 52 -18.14 -6.98 4.38
#